data_AF-A0A6G0SHJ0-F1
#
_entry.id   AF-A0A6G0SHJ0-F1
#
_cell.length_a   1.000
_cell.length_b   1.000
_cell.length_c   1.000
_cell.angle_alpha   90.00
_cell.angle_beta   90.00
_cell.angle_gamma   90.00
#
_symmetry.space_group_name_H-M   'P 1'
#
loop_
_entity.id
_entity.type
_entity.pdbx_description
1 polymer ?
#
loop_
_entity_poly.entity_id
_entity_poly.type
_entity_poly.pdbx_seq_one_letter_code
_entity_poly.pdbx_strand_id
1 'polypeptide(L)'
;MMSTLSTKDLGDVRKFLGMRVELNSDGYLLSQQISIEDLLQQHGLADANGVCGPIGEECNEAEVPPPVAIEIEYWRRVAVRDFQSLVGSLLWIACCTRPDTNFAVHKEATRQTHQPT
;
A
#
# COMPACT_ATOMS: atom_id res chain seq x y z
N MET A 1 -5.27 43.77 -1.07
CA MET A 1 -5.26 43.24 0.31
C MET A 1 -4.57 41.90 0.28
N MET A 2 -3.44 41.74 0.96
CA MET A 2 -2.81 40.43 1.15
C MET A 2 -3.45 39.77 2.37
N SER A 3 -4.24 38.73 2.15
CA SER A 3 -4.81 37.91 3.23
C SER A 3 -3.68 37.19 3.94
N THR A 4 -3.44 37.53 5.20
CA THR A 4 -2.47 36.85 6.06
C THR A 4 -3.12 35.60 6.62
N LEU A 5 -2.59 34.43 6.25
CA LEU A 5 -3.01 33.16 6.81
C LEU A 5 -2.47 33.04 8.23
N SER A 6 -3.37 33.01 9.22
CA SER A 6 -3.00 32.77 10.62
C SER A 6 -2.57 31.31 10.77
N THR A 7 -1.28 31.09 11.03
CA THR A 7 -0.72 29.74 11.23
C THR A 7 -0.59 29.47 12.73
N LYS A 8 -1.12 28.33 13.18
CA LYS A 8 -1.01 27.88 14.57
C LYS A 8 0.14 26.90 14.69
N ASP A 9 1.07 27.17 15.61
CA ASP A 9 2.11 26.22 15.99
C ASP A 9 1.50 25.13 16.89
N LEU A 10 1.71 23.87 16.52
CA LEU A 10 1.25 22.70 17.26
C LEU A 10 2.42 21.93 17.91
N GLY A 11 3.64 22.47 17.81
CA GLY A 11 4.87 21.80 18.22
C GLY A 11 5.28 20.69 17.25
N ASP A 12 6.07 19.75 17.75
CA ASP A 12 6.66 18.70 16.93
C ASP A 12 5.59 17.78 16.30
N VAL A 13 5.73 17.55 14.99
CA VAL A 13 4.86 16.65 14.24
C VAL A 13 5.12 15.21 14.67
N ARG A 14 4.09 14.55 15.22
CA ARG A 14 4.13 13.13 15.60
C ARG A 14 3.37 12.22 14.63
N LYS A 15 2.41 12.79 13.90
CA LYS A 15 1.59 12.08 12.93
C LYS A 15 1.26 13.00 11.75
N PHE A 16 1.46 12.48 10.54
CA PHE A 16 1.12 13.20 9.30
C PHE A 16 0.58 12.21 8.27
N LEU A 17 -0.59 12.48 7.71
CA LEU A 17 -1.26 11.60 6.72
C LEU A 17 -1.33 10.13 7.16
N GLY A 18 -1.56 9.88 8.46
CA GLY A 18 -1.62 8.53 9.01
C GLY A 18 -0.25 7.92 9.36
N MET A 19 0.86 8.50 8.88
CA MET A 19 2.22 8.05 9.18
C MET A 19 2.68 8.57 10.54
N ARG A 20 3.44 7.75 11.26
CA ARG A 20 4.18 8.16 12.44
C ARG A 20 5.41 8.96 12.00
N VAL A 21 5.64 10.08 12.68
CA VAL A 21 6.77 10.97 12.43
C VAL A 21 7.61 11.04 13.69
N GLU A 22 8.91 10.79 13.55
CA GLU A 22 9.88 10.90 14.64
C GLU A 22 10.98 11.87 14.23
N LEU A 23 11.28 12.83 15.09
CA LEU A 23 12.36 13.79 14.89
C LEU A 23 13.60 13.31 15.64
N ASN A 24 14.68 13.06 14.90
CA ASN A 24 16.00 12.71 15.41
C ASN A 24 17.01 13.80 15.05
N SER A 25 18.26 13.68 15.54
CA SER A 25 19.35 14.62 15.19
C SER A 25 19.58 14.75 13.67
N ASP A 26 19.29 13.69 12.93
CA ASP A 26 19.57 13.57 11.50
C ASP A 26 18.37 13.94 10.62
N GLY A 27 17.23 14.28 11.23
CA GLY A 27 16.01 14.69 10.52
C GLY A 27 14.76 13.89 10.93
N TYR A 28 13.79 13.80 10.02
CA TYR A 28 12.52 13.12 10.24
C TYR A 28 12.56 11.68 9.75
N LEU A 29 12.16 10.76 10.61
CA LEU A 29 11.87 9.37 10.27
C LEU A 29 10.36 9.20 10.13
N LEU A 30 9.95 8.63 9.00
CA LEU A 30 8.55 8.34 8.70
C LEU A 30 8.32 6.84 8.79
N SER A 31 7.23 6.44 9.46
CA SER A 31 6.85 5.03 9.59
C SER A 31 5.36 4.81 9.31
N GLN A 32 5.07 3.81 8.49
CA GLN A 32 3.72 3.31 8.21
C GLN A 32 3.46 1.92 8.82
N GLN A 33 4.23 1.52 9.83
CA GLN A 33 4.16 0.18 10.42
C GLN A 33 2.74 -0.23 10.81
N ILE A 34 2.00 0.65 11.51
CA ILE A 34 0.62 0.37 11.92
C ILE A 34 -0.27 0.11 10.70
N SER A 35 -0.14 0.92 9.64
CA SER A 35 -0.92 0.73 8.41
C SER A 35 -0.55 -0.57 7.68
N ILE A 36 0.71 -1.01 7.75
CA ILE A 36 1.14 -2.28 7.18
C ILE A 36 0.54 -3.44 7.97
N GLU A 37 0.61 -3.40 9.30
CA GLU A 37 0.04 -4.42 10.19
C GLU A 37 -1.49 -4.54 10.01
N ASP A 38 -2.20 -3.40 9.96
CA ASP A 38 -3.64 -3.35 9.69
C ASP A 38 -3.98 -3.97 8.33
N LEU A 39 -3.20 -3.67 7.29
CA LEU A 39 -3.41 -4.21 5.94
C LEU A 39 -3.18 -5.73 5.90
N LEU A 40 -2.13 -6.22 6.56
CA LEU A 40 -1.87 -7.65 6.70
C LEU A 40 -3.01 -8.35 7.43
N GLN A 41 -3.48 -7.78 8.54
CA GLN A 41 -4.61 -8.34 9.29
C GLN A 41 -5.89 -8.38 8.46
N GLN A 42 -6.22 -7.28 7.75
CA GLN A 42 -7.41 -7.19 6.90
C GLN A 42 -7.44 -8.27 5.81
N HIS A 43 -6.28 -8.64 5.27
CA HIS A 43 -6.15 -9.63 4.20
C HIS A 43 -5.73 -11.03 4.70
N GLY A 44 -5.75 -11.29 6.02
CA GLY A 44 -5.46 -12.61 6.59
C GLY A 44 -4.00 -13.04 6.51
N LEU A 45 -3.07 -12.07 6.43
CA LEU A 45 -1.62 -12.27 6.29
C LEU A 45 -0.84 -11.88 7.56
N ALA A 46 -1.51 -11.74 8.71
CA ALA A 46 -0.87 -11.34 9.96
C ALA A 46 0.26 -12.30 10.41
N ASP A 47 0.09 -13.61 10.16
CA ASP A 47 1.06 -14.65 10.52
C ASP A 47 1.97 -15.05 9.33
N ALA A 48 1.97 -14.27 8.24
CA ALA A 48 2.78 -14.57 7.07
C ALA A 48 4.27 -14.40 7.37
N ASN A 49 5.10 -15.32 6.83
CA ASN A 49 6.55 -15.22 6.97
C ASN A 49 7.10 -14.09 6.10
N GLY A 50 7.94 -13.24 6.70
CA GLY A 50 8.66 -12.19 5.98
C GLY A 50 9.70 -12.77 5.02
N VAL A 51 9.76 -12.23 3.82
CA VAL A 51 10.79 -12.52 2.82
C VAL A 51 11.59 -11.26 2.49
N CYS A 52 12.86 -11.42 2.11
CA CYS A 52 13.75 -10.30 1.84
C CYS A 52 13.34 -9.47 0.61
N GLY A 53 12.60 -10.07 -0.32
CA GLY A 53 12.11 -9.43 -1.51
C GLY A 53 10.71 -9.93 -1.87
N PRO A 54 9.76 -9.06 -2.24
CA PRO A 54 8.41 -9.45 -2.62
C PRO A 54 8.32 -10.23 -3.95
N ILE A 55 9.40 -10.28 -4.76
CA ILE A 55 9.48 -11.03 -6.01
C ILE A 55 10.76 -11.87 -5.99
N GLY A 56 10.63 -13.20 -6.05
CA GLY A 56 11.72 -14.13 -6.34
C GLY A 56 11.95 -14.28 -7.85
N GLU A 57 13.08 -14.87 -8.25
CA GLU A 57 13.43 -15.11 -9.67
C GLU A 57 12.36 -15.95 -10.39
N GLU A 58 11.68 -16.83 -9.64
CA GLU A 58 10.61 -17.73 -10.08
C GLU A 58 9.29 -17.02 -10.43
N CYS A 59 9.08 -15.79 -9.96
CA CYS A 59 7.81 -15.05 -10.12
C CYS A 59 7.74 -14.24 -11.43
N ASN A 60 8.68 -14.42 -12.36
CA ASN A 60 8.71 -13.65 -13.60
C ASN A 60 7.75 -14.16 -14.69
N GLU A 61 7.35 -15.43 -14.65
CA GLU A 61 6.59 -16.06 -15.76
C GLU A 61 5.48 -17.03 -15.30
N ALA A 62 4.98 -16.91 -14.06
CA ALA A 62 3.87 -17.77 -13.63
C ALA A 62 2.60 -17.45 -14.44
N GLU A 63 2.09 -18.45 -15.17
CA GLU A 63 0.80 -18.41 -15.86
C GLU A 63 -0.29 -17.98 -14.87
N VAL A 64 -1.00 -16.89 -15.21
CA VAL A 64 -2.17 -16.47 -14.44
C VAL A 64 -3.28 -17.48 -14.73
N PRO A 65 -3.82 -18.18 -13.71
CA PRO A 65 -4.93 -19.09 -13.94
C PRO A 65 -6.10 -18.35 -14.60
N PRO A 66 -6.87 -19.01 -15.48
CA PRO A 66 -7.98 -18.37 -16.17
C PRO A 66 -8.98 -17.78 -15.16
N PRO A 67 -9.55 -16.59 -15.43
CA PRO A 67 -10.38 -15.88 -14.47
C PRO A 67 -11.59 -16.73 -14.07
N VAL A 68 -11.85 -16.82 -12.77
CA VAL A 68 -13.10 -17.37 -12.25
C VAL A 68 -14.20 -16.37 -12.61
N ALA A 69 -15.12 -16.76 -13.49
CA ALA A 69 -16.25 -15.93 -13.86
C ALA A 69 -17.16 -15.73 -12.63
N ILE A 70 -17.12 -14.55 -12.02
CA ILE A 70 -18.08 -14.16 -10.99
C ILE A 70 -19.40 -13.83 -11.71
N GLU A 71 -20.33 -14.78 -11.73
CA GLU A 71 -21.59 -14.70 -12.50
C GLU A 71 -22.50 -13.53 -12.11
N ILE A 72 -22.31 -12.95 -10.93
CA ILE A 72 -23.15 -11.88 -10.40
C ILE A 72 -22.38 -10.55 -10.49
N GLU A 73 -22.89 -9.61 -11.29
CA GLU A 73 -22.27 -8.30 -11.54
C GLU A 73 -21.95 -7.51 -10.26
N TYR A 74 -22.79 -7.62 -9.23
CA TYR A 74 -22.55 -7.01 -7.92
C TYR A 74 -21.25 -7.49 -7.28
N TRP A 75 -21.05 -8.82 -7.21
CA TRP A 75 -19.85 -9.42 -6.63
C TRP A 75 -18.60 -9.07 -7.42
N ARG A 76 -18.71 -8.96 -8.76
CA ARG A 76 -17.61 -8.48 -9.61
C ARG A 76 -17.20 -7.05 -9.26
N ARG A 77 -18.15 -6.14 -9.03
CA ARG A 77 -17.85 -4.75 -8.63
C ARG A 77 -17.19 -4.68 -7.26
N VAL A 78 -17.62 -5.52 -6.32
CA VAL A 78 -17.01 -5.61 -4.99
C VAL A 78 -15.55 -6.08 -5.11
N ALA A 79 -15.28 -7.16 -5.84
CA ALA A 79 -13.93 -7.67 -6.07
C ALA A 79 -13.00 -6.62 -6.71
N VAL A 80 -13.47 -5.93 -7.76
CA VAL A 80 -12.71 -4.84 -8.41
C VAL A 80 -12.36 -3.73 -7.42
N ARG A 81 -13.32 -3.29 -6.60
CA ARG A 81 -13.10 -2.21 -5.63
C ARG A 81 -12.13 -2.63 -4.55
N ASP A 82 -12.26 -3.85 -4.03
CA ASP A 82 -11.41 -4.37 -2.97
C ASP A 82 -9.96 -4.54 -3.48
N PHE A 83 -9.79 -5.02 -4.72
CA PHE A 83 -8.49 -5.06 -5.40
C PHE A 83 -7.88 -3.66 -5.58
N GLN A 84 -8.65 -2.68 -6.07
CA GLN A 84 -8.19 -1.30 -6.24
C GLN A 84 -7.78 -0.67 -4.90
N SER A 85 -8.53 -0.96 -3.83
CA SER A 85 -8.21 -0.50 -2.47
C SER A 85 -6.90 -1.11 -1.96
N LEU A 86 -6.68 -2.41 -2.21
CA LEU A 86 -5.44 -3.09 -1.85
C LEU A 86 -4.25 -2.50 -2.60
N VAL A 87 -4.34 -2.38 -3.93
CA VAL A 87 -3.26 -1.80 -4.77
C VAL A 87 -2.96 -0.37 -4.35
N GLY A 88 -3.99 0.46 -4.09
CA GLY A 88 -3.81 1.84 -3.63
C GLY A 88 -3.09 1.91 -2.28
N SER A 89 -3.43 1.01 -1.36
CA SER A 89 -2.79 0.92 -0.04
C SER A 89 -1.32 0.51 -0.14
N LEU A 90 -1.03 -0.49 -0.98
CA LEU A 90 0.35 -0.93 -1.26
C LEU A 90 1.18 0.18 -1.92
N LEU A 91 0.59 0.91 -2.87
CA LEU A 91 1.27 2.02 -3.55
C LEU A 91 1.58 3.18 -2.59
N TRP A 92 0.66 3.49 -1.68
CA TRP A 92 0.87 4.48 -0.63
C TRP A 92 2.04 4.10 0.29
N ILE A 93 2.14 2.83 0.69
CA ILE A 93 3.26 2.34 1.51
C ILE A 93 4.58 2.41 0.73
N ALA A 94 4.57 1.93 -0.51
CA ALA A 94 5.76 1.87 -1.36
C ALA A 94 6.35 3.24 -1.69
N CYS A 95 5.51 4.24 -1.95
CA CYS A 95 5.96 5.59 -2.29
C CYS A 95 6.44 6.39 -1.07
N CYS A 96 5.98 6.07 0.14
CA CYS A 96 6.23 6.91 1.32
C CYS A 96 7.32 6.36 2.25
N THR A 97 7.28 5.06 2.60
CA THR A 97 8.21 4.51 3.62
C THR A 97 8.91 3.22 3.21
N ARG A 98 8.46 2.54 2.14
CA ARG A 98 9.01 1.26 1.67
C ARG A 98 9.40 1.28 0.18
N PRO A 99 10.42 2.08 -0.21
CA PRO A 99 10.85 2.15 -1.60
C PRO A 99 11.37 0.81 -2.13
N ASP A 100 11.83 -0.08 -1.23
CA ASP A 100 12.28 -1.44 -1.53
C ASP A 100 11.18 -2.33 -2.14
N THR A 101 9.91 -2.07 -1.85
CA THR A 101 8.79 -2.85 -2.40
C THR A 101 8.21 -2.26 -3.69
N ASN A 102 8.63 -1.06 -4.09
CA ASN A 102 7.99 -0.29 -5.16
C ASN A 102 7.95 -1.03 -6.49
N PHE A 103 9.06 -1.64 -6.89
CA PHE A 103 9.14 -2.43 -8.12
C PHE A 103 8.08 -3.55 -8.16
N ALA A 104 7.95 -4.30 -7.07
CA ALA A 104 7.02 -5.42 -7.03
C ALA A 104 5.56 -4.99 -7.02
N VAL A 105 5.23 -3.95 -6.24
CA VAL A 105 3.88 -3.38 -6.22
C VAL A 105 3.49 -2.85 -7.60
N HIS A 106 4.41 -2.16 -8.27
CA HIS A 106 4.14 -1.61 -9.60
C HIS A 106 3.96 -2.70 -10.67
N LYS A 107 4.79 -3.75 -10.63
CA LYS A 107 4.67 -4.90 -11.54
C LYS A 107 3.32 -5.60 -11.38
N GLU A 108 2.91 -5.87 -10.13
CA GLU A 108 1.66 -6.58 -9.86
C GLU A 108 0.43 -5.75 -10.20
N ALA A 109 0.45 -4.45 -9.87
CA ALA A 109 -0.61 -3.52 -10.26
C ALA A 109 -0.80 -3.54 -11.79
N THR A 110 0.28 -3.44 -12.56
CA THR A 110 0.22 -3.43 -14.03
C THR A 110 -0.29 -4.75 -14.59
N ARG A 111 0.13 -5.89 -14.02
CA ARG A 111 -0.26 -7.22 -14.50
C ARG A 111 -1.76 -7.50 -14.29
N GLN A 112 -2.30 -7.08 -13.16
CA GLN A 112 -3.69 -7.35 -12.77
C GLN A 112 -4.68 -6.22 -13.11
N THR A 113 -4.23 -5.08 -13.67
CA THR A 113 -5.12 -3.95 -14.03
C THR A 113 -6.21 -4.37 -15.03
N HIS A 114 -5.92 -5.34 -15.90
CA HIS A 114 -6.89 -5.82 -16.89
C HIS A 114 -7.85 -6.90 -16.36
N GLN A 115 -7.52 -7.55 -15.22
CA GLN A 115 -8.24 -8.71 -14.67
C GLN A 115 -8.06 -8.83 -13.13
N PRO A 116 -8.72 -7.98 -12.33
CA PRO A 116 -8.73 -8.14 -10.87
C PRO A 116 -9.51 -9.41 -10.50
N THR A 117 -8.89 -10.29 -9.69
CA THR A 117 -9.48 -11.55 -9.22
C THR A 117 -10.21 -11.38 -7.90
#